data_AF-X1I735-F1
#
_entry.id   AF-X1I735-F1
#
_cell.length_a   1.000
_cell.length_b   1.000
_cell.length_c   1.000
_cell.angle_alpha   90.00
_cell.angle_beta   90.00
_cell.angle_gamma   90.00
#
_symmetry.space_group_name_H-M   'P 1'
#
loop_
_entity.id
_entity.type
_entity.pdbx_description
1 polymer ?
#
loop_
_entity_poly.entity_id
_entity_poly.type
_entity_poly.pdbx_seq_one_letter_code
_entity_poly.pdbx_strand_id
1 'polypeptide(L)'
;PATPETNYQVKVLLSTSSFNYSRAKSDGSDLRFYTQNQTLLNYWIEKWNPSGDSIIWVKVPDSGTSSIYMYYGDPSASAMSNGEDIPLLKEEIV
;
A
#
# COMPACT_ATOMS: atom_id res chain seq x y z
N PRO A 1 29.33 -16.14 -2.54
CA PRO A 1 28.12 -15.90 -3.35
C PRO A 1 27.43 -14.59 -2.92
N ALA A 2 27.53 -13.54 -3.72
CA ALA A 2 26.72 -12.35 -3.52
C ALA A 2 25.34 -12.63 -4.15
N THR A 3 24.32 -12.76 -3.31
CA THR A 3 22.92 -12.74 -3.77
C THR A 3 22.69 -11.44 -4.52
N PRO A 4 22.27 -11.46 -5.80
CA PRO A 4 21.88 -10.22 -6.47
C PRO A 4 20.79 -9.57 -5.62
N GLU A 5 21.03 -8.35 -5.16
CA GLU A 5 20.11 -7.57 -4.33
C GLU A 5 18.94 -7.07 -5.20
N THR A 6 18.15 -7.98 -5.75
CA THR A 6 16.93 -7.64 -6.50
C THR A 6 15.71 -7.77 -5.60
N ASN A 7 15.72 -7.04 -4.49
CA ASN A 7 14.59 -6.89 -3.58
C ASN A 7 14.54 -5.44 -3.11
N TYR A 8 14.19 -4.52 -4.01
CA TYR A 8 14.07 -3.12 -3.66
C TYR A 8 12.89 -2.94 -2.70
N GLN A 9 13.09 -2.16 -1.66
CA GLN A 9 12.06 -1.86 -0.66
C GLN A 9 11.83 -0.36 -0.65
N VAL A 10 10.59 0.05 -0.90
CA VAL A 10 10.18 1.44 -0.88
C VAL A 10 9.53 1.74 0.45
N LYS A 11 10.06 2.75 1.16
CA LYS A 11 9.49 3.24 2.41
C LYS A 11 8.33 4.18 2.10
N VAL A 12 7.14 3.80 2.54
CA VAL A 12 5.92 4.60 2.49
C VAL A 12 5.66 5.16 3.88
N LEU A 13 5.73 6.48 4.01
CA LEU A 13 5.40 7.19 5.24
C LEU A 13 3.99 7.75 5.13
N LEU A 14 3.06 7.19 5.90
CA LEU A 14 1.71 7.73 6.02
C LEU A 14 1.65 8.58 7.27
N SER A 15 1.18 9.81 7.15
CA SER A 15 0.95 10.73 8.26
C SER A 15 -0.51 11.16 8.23
N THR A 16 -1.04 11.67 9.33
CA THR A 16 -2.43 12.18 9.38
C THR A 16 -2.68 13.34 8.41
N SER A 17 -1.62 13.96 7.88
CA SER A 17 -1.69 15.02 6.87
C SER A 17 -1.66 14.48 5.44
N SER A 18 -0.96 13.37 5.18
CA SER A 18 -0.88 12.75 3.85
C SER A 18 -1.89 11.62 3.64
N PHE A 19 -2.41 11.03 4.70
CA PHE A 19 -3.26 9.85 4.64
C PHE A 19 -4.44 9.94 5.60
N ASN A 20 -5.63 9.63 5.08
CA ASN A 20 -6.84 9.61 5.89
C ASN A 20 -7.08 8.23 6.51
N TYR A 21 -6.56 8.03 7.72
CA TYR A 21 -6.73 6.79 8.47
C TYR A 21 -8.19 6.40 8.75
N SER A 22 -9.14 7.34 8.72
CA SER A 22 -10.56 7.01 8.88
C SER A 22 -11.13 6.21 7.70
N ARG A 23 -10.41 6.18 6.56
CA ARG A 23 -10.79 5.39 5.39
C ARG A 23 -10.13 4.01 5.40
N ALA A 24 -9.04 3.84 6.13
CA ALA A 24 -8.40 2.55 6.29
C ALA A 24 -8.97 1.77 7.48
N LYS A 25 -8.76 0.46 7.51
CA LYS A 25 -9.02 -0.35 8.69
C LYS A 25 -8.07 0.07 9.81
N SER A 26 -8.52 -0.08 11.05
CA SER A 26 -7.72 0.24 12.25
C SER A 26 -6.39 -0.50 12.32
N ASP A 27 -6.25 -1.63 11.61
CA ASP A 27 -5.02 -2.43 11.52
C ASP A 27 -4.25 -2.25 10.19
N GLY A 28 -4.71 -1.39 9.27
CA GLY A 28 -4.10 -1.20 7.95
C GLY A 28 -4.12 -2.43 7.04
N SER A 29 -4.92 -3.45 7.38
CA SER A 29 -5.00 -4.72 6.63
C SER A 29 -5.77 -4.62 5.30
N ASP A 30 -6.44 -3.49 5.04
CA ASP A 30 -7.08 -3.19 3.76
C ASP A 30 -6.15 -2.54 2.75
N LEU A 31 -4.93 -2.18 3.14
CA LEU A 31 -3.94 -1.59 2.24
C LEU A 31 -3.54 -2.60 1.17
N ARG A 32 -3.56 -2.15 -0.08
CA ARG A 32 -3.06 -2.90 -1.24
C ARG A 32 -2.14 -2.02 -2.06
N PHE A 33 -0.95 -2.51 -2.35
CA PHE A 33 0.02 -1.80 -3.16
C PHE A 33 0.11 -2.44 -4.54
N TYR A 34 0.02 -1.63 -5.57
CA TYR A 34 0.12 -2.07 -6.95
C TYR A 34 1.15 -1.23 -7.70
N THR A 35 1.80 -1.83 -8.69
CA THR A 35 2.57 -1.08 -9.68
C THR A 35 1.64 -0.38 -10.68
N GLN A 36 2.19 0.53 -11.49
CA GLN A 36 1.48 1.10 -12.65
C GLN A 36 0.88 0.04 -13.60
N ASN A 37 1.49 -1.15 -13.67
CA ASN A 37 0.99 -2.27 -14.46
C ASN A 37 -0.02 -3.14 -13.69
N GLN A 38 -0.61 -2.64 -12.60
CA GLN A 38 -1.57 -3.35 -11.75
C GLN A 38 -1.01 -4.66 -11.15
N THR A 39 0.31 -4.75 -10.98
CA THR A 39 0.94 -5.91 -10.32
C THR A 39 0.88 -5.72 -8.81
N LEU A 40 0.29 -6.68 -8.10
CA LEU A 40 0.23 -6.65 -6.64
C LEU A 40 1.66 -6.77 -6.06
N LEU A 41 2.00 -5.86 -5.16
CA LEU A 41 3.27 -5.82 -4.47
C LEU A 41 3.14 -6.36 -3.04
N ASN A 42 4.13 -7.13 -2.60
CA ASN A 42 4.24 -7.52 -1.21
C ASN A 42 4.61 -6.30 -0.37
N TYR A 43 4.01 -6.19 0.81
CA TYR A 43 4.35 -5.13 1.75
C TYR A 43 4.42 -5.67 3.17
N TRP A 44 5.06 -4.92 4.07
CA TRP A 44 4.95 -5.14 5.50
C TRP A 44 4.78 -3.80 6.22
N ILE A 45 3.95 -3.80 7.25
CA ILE A 45 3.73 -2.64 8.09
C ILE A 45 4.75 -2.71 9.21
N GLU A 46 5.76 -1.84 9.18
CA GLU A 46 6.75 -1.73 10.25
C GLU A 46 6.16 -1.01 11.46
N LYS A 47 5.36 0.02 11.20
CA LYS A 47 4.69 0.81 12.23
C LYS A 47 3.33 1.23 11.73
N TRP A 48 2.29 0.97 12.51
CA TRP A 48 0.96 1.52 12.27
C TRP A 48 0.60 2.45 13.41
N ASN A 49 0.46 3.74 13.12
CA ASN A 49 0.02 4.74 14.08
C ASN A 49 -0.96 5.71 13.41
N PRO A 50 -2.28 5.43 13.46
CA PRO A 50 -3.29 6.30 12.88
C PRO A 50 -3.41 7.67 13.56
N SER A 51 -2.81 7.85 14.74
CA SER A 51 -2.73 9.14 15.44
C SER A 51 -1.41 9.88 15.19
N GLY A 52 -0.52 9.34 14.35
CA GLY A 52 0.76 9.94 14.00
C GLY A 52 1.29 9.39 12.68
N ASP A 53 2.56 8.96 12.67
CA ASP A 53 3.21 8.42 11.49
C ASP A 53 3.22 6.89 11.46
N SER A 54 2.72 6.34 10.36
CA SER A 54 2.81 4.92 10.01
C SER A 54 3.92 4.73 8.97
N ILE A 55 4.66 3.65 9.13
CA ILE A 55 5.73 3.24 8.24
C ILE A 55 5.34 1.90 7.65
N ILE A 56 5.16 1.90 6.33
CA ILE A 56 4.94 0.71 5.53
C ILE A 56 6.10 0.58 4.58
N TRP A 57 6.53 -0.64 4.36
CA TRP A 57 7.53 -0.90 3.36
C TRP A 57 6.97 -1.83 2.30
N VAL A 58 7.19 -1.45 1.05
CA VAL A 58 6.68 -2.14 -0.12
C VAL A 58 7.85 -2.79 -0.84
N LYS A 59 7.79 -4.11 -1.00
CA LYS A 59 8.78 -4.88 -1.73
C LYS A 59 8.45 -4.83 -3.23
N VAL A 60 9.38 -4.28 -3.99
CA VAL A 60 9.30 -4.10 -5.43
C VAL A 60 10.28 -5.05 -6.11
N PRO A 61 9.82 -5.98 -6.98
CA PRO A 61 10.68 -6.94 -7.66
C PRO A 61 11.57 -6.28 -8.73
N ASP A 62 11.09 -5.21 -9.35
CA ASP A 62 11.75 -4.52 -10.45
C ASP A 62 12.19 -3.11 -10.08
N SER A 63 13.48 -2.82 -10.26
CA SER A 63 14.07 -1.48 -10.09
C SER A 63 13.52 -0.43 -11.09
N GLY A 64 12.72 -0.85 -12.08
CA GLY A 64 12.08 0.02 -13.07
C GLY A 64 10.65 0.42 -12.74
N THR A 65 10.13 0.06 -11.56
CA THR A 65 8.81 0.51 -11.12
C THR A 65 8.89 1.98 -10.73
N SER A 66 8.52 2.86 -11.65
CA SER A 66 8.52 4.31 -11.41
C SER A 66 7.38 4.77 -10.51
N SER A 67 6.23 4.07 -10.54
CA SER A 67 5.03 4.49 -9.82
C SER A 67 4.40 3.35 -9.04
N ILE A 68 4.09 3.63 -7.79
CA ILE A 68 3.42 2.73 -6.85
C ILE A 68 2.09 3.36 -6.47
N TYR A 69 1.02 2.60 -6.66
CA TYR A 69 -0.33 2.97 -6.31
C TYR A 69 -0.73 2.27 -5.02
N MET A 70 -1.19 3.03 -4.04
CA MET A 70 -1.83 2.51 -2.85
C MET A 70 -3.34 2.57 -3.03
N TYR A 71 -3.97 1.43 -2.83
CA TYR A 71 -5.41 1.27 -2.80
C TYR A 71 -5.81 0.95 -1.37
N TYR A 72 -6.76 1.73 -0.87
CA TYR A 72 -7.26 1.66 0.49
C TYR A 72 -8.66 2.27 0.51
N GLY A 73 -9.41 2.05 1.59
CA GLY A 73 -10.77 2.55 1.63
C GLY A 73 -11.75 1.58 1.03
N ASP A 74 -12.37 0.81 1.92
CA ASP A 74 -13.72 1.13 2.35
C ASP A 74 -14.02 0.28 3.61
N PRO A 75 -14.24 0.88 4.80
CA PRO A 75 -14.56 0.11 6.01
C PRO A 75 -15.87 -0.68 5.90
N SER A 76 -16.69 -0.36 4.89
CA SER A 76 -17.91 -1.07 4.48
C SER A 76 -17.73 -1.96 3.23
N ALA A 77 -16.58 -1.96 2.55
CA ALA A 77 -16.34 -2.92 1.48
C ALA A 77 -16.12 -4.30 2.09
N SER A 78 -17.08 -5.17 1.82
CA SER A 78 -16.87 -6.61 1.85
C SER A 78 -15.58 -6.92 1.10
N ALA A 79 -14.67 -7.65 1.76
CA ALA A 79 -13.46 -8.16 1.14
C ALA A 79 -13.84 -8.79 -0.20
N MET A 80 -13.23 -8.27 -1.27
CA MET A 80 -13.51 -8.61 -2.66
C MET A 80 -13.47 -10.12 -2.90
N SER A 81 -14.62 -10.77 -2.74
CA SER A 81 -15.08 -11.89 -3.54
C SER A 81 -16.27 -11.32 -4.30
N ASN A 82 -16.21 -11.31 -5.62
CA ASN A 82 -17.26 -10.84 -6.55
C ASN A 82 -17.27 -9.33 -6.85
N GLY A 83 -16.43 -8.93 -7.80
CA GLY A 83 -16.84 -8.33 -9.09
C GLY A 83 -17.80 -7.14 -9.17
N GLU A 84 -18.21 -6.50 -8.07
CA GLU A 84 -18.95 -5.24 -8.12
C GLU A 84 -18.00 -4.05 -7.95
N ASP A 85 -18.30 -2.98 -8.67
CA ASP A 85 -17.53 -1.73 -8.75
C ASP A 85 -17.50 -1.04 -7.38
N ILE A 86 -16.55 -1.46 -6.53
CA ILE A 86 -16.28 -0.77 -5.27
C ILE A 86 -15.32 0.38 -5.60
N PRO A 87 -15.68 1.66 -5.34
CA PRO A 87 -14.80 2.79 -5.59
C PRO A 87 -13.65 2.81 -4.58
N LEU A 88 -12.64 1.97 -4.80
CA LEU A 88 -11.38 2.04 -4.05
C LEU A 88 -10.71 3.37 -4.34
N LEU A 89 -10.19 4.02 -3.31
CA LEU A 89 -9.41 5.24 -3.48
C LEU A 89 -8.04 4.86 -3.98
N LYS A 90 -7.59 5.53 -5.04
CA LYS A 90 -6.24 5.42 -5.57
C LYS A 90 -5.43 6.62 -5.10
N GLU A 91 -4.29 6.36 -4.48
CA GLU A 91 -3.24 7.37 -4.31
C GLU A 91 -1.96 6.90 -4.98
N GLU A 92 -1.34 7.81 -5.72
CA GLU A 92 0.02 7.63 -6.24
C GLU A 92 0.99 8.05 -5.13
N ILE A 93 1.88 7.11 -4.76
CA ILE A 93 2.77 7.27 -3.61
C ILE A 93 4.17 7.74 -4.03
N VAL A 94 4.56 7.41 -5.27
CA VAL A 94 5.85 7.74 -5.89
C VAL A 94 5.64 8.04 -7.37
#